data_AF-A0A7V9JPP2-F1
#
_entry.id   AF-A0A7V9JPP2-F1
#
_cell.length_a   1.000
_cell.length_b   1.000
_cell.length_c   1.000
_cell.angle_alpha   90.00
_cell.angle_beta   90.00
_cell.angle_gamma   90.00
#
_symmetry.space_group_name_H-M   'P 1'
#
loop_
_entity.id
_entity.type
_entity.pdbx_description
1 polymer ?
#
loop_
_entity_poly.entity_id
_entity_poly.type
_entity_poly.pdbx_seq_one_letter_code
_entity_poly.pdbx_strand_id
1 'polypeptide(L)' 'MSADEARLGGSAEEQSLRRAEELLARLEATRAELARLAEREDADETIAVLTELADIARQVEEELAQVRRGVDAQP' A
#
# COMPACT_ATOMS: atom_id res chain seq x y z
N MET A 1 30.52 -9.87 8.42
CA MET A 1 29.22 -9.73 7.74
C MET A 1 28.52 -11.07 7.91
N SER A 2 27.71 -11.18 8.97
CA SER A 2 27.14 -12.44 9.45
C SER A 2 25.74 -12.65 8.89
N ALA A 3 25.29 -13.89 8.83
CA ALA A 3 23.91 -14.31 8.49
C ALA A 3 22.79 -13.66 9.34
N ASP A 4 23.17 -12.81 10.29
CA ASP A 4 22.33 -12.01 11.18
C ASP A 4 21.74 -10.77 10.47
N GLU A 5 22.49 -10.14 9.56
CA GLU A 5 21.97 -9.01 8.75
C GLU A 5 20.90 -9.46 7.75
N ALA A 6 20.95 -10.71 7.28
CA ALA A 6 19.93 -11.30 6.41
C ALA A 6 18.61 -11.64 7.14
N ARG A 7 18.60 -11.66 8.47
CA ARG A 7 17.38 -11.80 9.30
C ARG A 7 16.83 -10.46 9.79
N LEU A 8 17.62 -9.39 9.70
CA LEU A 8 17.21 -8.04 10.11
C LEU A 8 16.27 -7.35 9.11
N GLY A 9 16.15 -7.89 7.89
CA GLY A 9 15.02 -7.63 6.99
C GLY A 9 14.20 -8.91 6.89
N GLY A 10 13.02 -8.94 7.52
CA GLY A 10 12.10 -10.09 7.51
C GLY A 10 11.85 -10.73 6.14
N SER A 11 11.17 -11.88 6.10
CA SER A 11 10.95 -12.63 4.85
C SER A 11 10.35 -11.76 3.73
N ALA A 12 10.49 -12.18 2.46
CA ALA A 12 9.93 -11.41 1.34
C ALA A 12 8.42 -11.14 1.52
N GLU A 13 7.70 -12.10 2.10
CA GLU A 13 6.29 -11.98 2.48
C GLU A 13 6.07 -10.96 3.59
N GLU A 14 6.88 -10.96 4.65
CA GLU A 14 6.82 -9.97 5.75
C GLU A 14 7.17 -8.55 5.27
N GLN A 15 8.03 -8.42 4.26
CA GLN A 15 8.32 -7.13 3.63
C GLN A 15 7.14 -6.65 2.77
N SER A 16 6.53 -7.54 2.00
CA SER A 16 5.34 -7.21 1.19
C SER A 16 4.14 -6.85 2.08
N LEU A 17 3.94 -7.55 3.20
CA LEU A 17 2.89 -7.22 4.17
C LEU A 17 3.11 -5.83 4.79
N ARG A 18 4.35 -5.52 5.23
CA ARG A 18 4.67 -4.18 5.74
C ARG A 18 4.42 -3.07 4.70
N ARG A 19 4.79 -3.30 3.43
CA ARG A 19 4.48 -2.35 2.35
C ARG A 19 2.96 -2.19 2.16
N ALA A 20 2.19 -3.28 2.23
CA ALA A 20 0.73 -3.20 2.16
C ALA A 20 0.12 -2.40 3.32
N GLU A 21 0.66 -2.54 4.54
CA GLU A 21 0.23 -1.75 5.71
C GLU A 21 0.56 -0.25 5.56
N GLU A 22 1.76 0.08 5.05
CA GLU A 22 2.14 1.46 4.75
C GLU A 22 1.23 2.08 3.67
N LEU A 23 0.91 1.31 2.63
CA LEU A 23 -0.02 1.73 1.57
C LEU A 23 -1.44 1.93 2.11
N LEU A 24 -1.89 1.08 3.04
CA LEU A 24 -3.19 1.23 3.70
C LEU A 24 -3.25 2.52 4.53
N ALA A 25 -2.21 2.83 5.29
CA ALA A 25 -2.13 4.08 6.06
C ALA A 25 -2.18 5.31 5.13
N ARG A 26 -1.52 5.25 3.97
CA ARG A 26 -1.60 6.29 2.94
C ARG A 26 -3.01 6.40 2.37
N LEU A 27 -3.65 5.28 2.03
CA LEU A 27 -5.02 5.23 1.53
C LEU A 27 -6.00 5.93 2.49
N GLU A 28 -5.88 5.66 3.80
CA GLU A 28 -6.70 6.30 4.83
C GLU A 28 -6.49 7.81 4.89
N ALA A 29 -5.23 8.27 4.83
CA ALA A 29 -4.91 9.69 4.81
C ALA A 29 -5.48 10.38 3.55
N THR A 30 -5.30 9.79 2.37
CA THR A 30 -5.80 10.32 1.10
C THR A 30 -7.34 10.34 1.07
N ARG A 31 -8.02 9.35 1.67
CA ARG A 31 -9.49 9.35 1.84
C ARG A 31 -9.96 10.46 2.77
N ALA A 32 -9.21 10.75 3.84
CA ALA A 32 -9.54 11.86 4.73
C ALA A 32 -9.40 13.21 4.02
N GLU A 33 -8.41 13.36 3.13
CA GLU A 33 -8.26 14.56 2.32
C GLU A 33 -9.40 14.71 1.31
N LEU A 34 -9.79 13.63 0.62
CA LEU A 34 -10.95 13.63 -0.27
C LEU A 34 -12.22 14.13 0.43
N ALA A 35 -12.44 13.74 1.69
CA ALA A 35 -13.60 14.19 2.47
C ALA A 35 -13.57 15.72 2.71
N ARG A 36 -12.38 16.30 2.93
CA ARG A 36 -12.22 17.77 3.09
C ARG A 36 -12.42 18.51 1.78
N LEU A 37 -11.95 17.96 0.66
CA LEU A 37 -12.12 18.56 -0.66
C LEU A 37 -13.57 18.55 -1.12
N ALA A 38 -14.32 17.49 -0.77
CA ALA A 38 -15.75 17.42 -1.04
C ALA A 38 -16.55 18.55 -0.38
N GLU A 39 -16.10 19.08 0.77
CA GLU A 39 -16.71 20.24 1.43
C GLU A 39 -16.39 21.57 0.73
N ARG A 40 -15.34 21.61 -0.09
CA ARG A 40 -14.81 22.81 -0.74
C ARG A 40 -15.22 22.98 -2.19
N GLU A 41 -15.90 21.97 -2.76
CA GLU A 41 -16.33 21.93 -4.16
C GLU A 41 -15.19 22.10 -5.18
N ASP A 42 -13.94 21.75 -4.80
CA ASP A 42 -12.79 21.79 -5.70
C ASP A 42 -12.71 20.51 -6.55
N ALA A 43 -13.28 20.57 -7.75
CA ALA A 43 -13.39 19.42 -8.64
C ALA A 43 -12.03 18.94 -9.18
N ASP A 44 -11.11 19.84 -9.50
CA ASP A 44 -9.81 19.49 -10.09
C ASP A 44 -8.93 18.79 -9.05
N GLU A 45 -8.87 19.33 -7.83
CA GLU A 45 -8.13 18.69 -6.73
C GLU A 45 -8.77 17.36 -6.31
N THR A 46 -10.10 17.29 -6.32
CA THR A 46 -10.84 16.04 -6.08
C THR A 46 -10.48 14.94 -7.08
N ILE A 47 -10.40 15.26 -8.38
CA ILE A 47 -10.03 14.29 -9.43
C ILE A 47 -8.59 13.80 -9.24
N ALA A 48 -7.67 14.69 -8.86
CA ALA A 48 -6.28 14.31 -8.58
C ALA A 48 -6.20 13.33 -7.40
N VAL A 49 -6.90 13.61 -6.30
CA VAL A 49 -6.94 12.75 -5.11
C VAL A 49 -7.60 11.39 -5.42
N LEU A 50 -8.68 11.37 -6.21
CA LEU A 50 -9.30 10.11 -6.64
C LEU A 50 -8.36 9.25 -7.51
N THR A 51 -7.53 9.89 -8.33
CA THR A 51 -6.52 9.20 -9.14
C THR A 51 -5.45 8.58 -8.24
N GLU A 52 -4.96 9.32 -7.25
CA GLU A 52 -4.01 8.82 -6.26
C GLU A 52 -4.58 7.64 -5.46
N LEU A 53 -5.86 7.71 -5.05
CA LEU A 53 -6.54 6.61 -4.37
C LEU A 53 -6.57 5.33 -5.22
N ALA A 54 -6.85 5.45 -6.52
CA ALA A 54 -6.85 4.32 -7.43
C ALA A 54 -5.46 3.69 -7.57
N ASP A 55 -4.41 4.52 -7.64
CA ASP A 55 -3.03 4.05 -7.72
C ASP A 55 -2.56 3.36 -6.43
N ILE A 56 -2.96 3.86 -5.26
CA ILE A 56 -2.67 3.21 -3.98
C ILE A 56 -3.37 1.85 -3.91
N ALA A 57 -4.64 1.78 -4.31
CA ALA A 57 -5.40 0.52 -4.32
C ALA A 57 -4.73 -0.55 -5.20
N ARG A 58 -4.28 -0.17 -6.41
CA ARG A 58 -3.53 -1.08 -7.30
C ARG A 58 -2.24 -1.59 -6.64
N GLN A 59 -1.49 -0.72 -5.98
CA GLN A 59 -0.25 -1.13 -5.29
C GLN A 59 -0.52 -2.09 -4.13
N VAL A 60 -1.60 -1.89 -3.38
CA VAL A 60 -2.02 -2.83 -2.32
C VAL A 60 -2.34 -4.20 -2.91
N GLU A 61 -3.12 -4.25 -4.00
CA GLU A 61 -3.44 -5.50 -4.69
C GLU A 61 -2.19 -6.23 -5.18
N GLU A 62 -1.20 -5.50 -5.70
CA GLU A 62 0.09 -6.05 -6.15
C GLU A 62 0.87 -6.69 -5.00
N GLU A 63 1.02 -6.00 -3.86
CA GLU A 63 1.72 -6.54 -2.70
C GLU A 63 1.01 -7.78 -2.13
N LEU A 64 -0.32 -7.76 -2.03
CA LEU A 64 -1.10 -8.91 -1.59
C LEU A 64 -0.98 -10.09 -2.57
N ALA A 65 -0.94 -9.84 -3.87
CA ALA A 65 -0.72 -10.88 -4.88
C ALA A 65 0.69 -11.50 -4.79
N GLN A 66 1.71 -10.71 -4.41
CA GLN A 66 3.06 -11.23 -4.14
C GLN A 66 3.04 -12.19 -2.95
N VAL A 67 2.40 -11.79 -1.84
CA VAL A 67 2.29 -12.63 -0.63
C VAL A 67 1.59 -13.95 -0.97
N ARG A 68 0.45 -13.91 -1.67
CA ARG A 68 -0.29 -15.12 -2.07
C ARG A 68 0.59 -16.07 -2.91
N ARG A 69 1.32 -15.54 -3.89
CA ARG A 69 2.24 -16.34 -4.72
C ARG A 69 3.40 -16.94 -3.92
N GLY A 70 3.92 -16.23 -2.92
CA GLY A 70 4.95 -16.75 -2.02
C GLY A 70 4.45 -17.90 -1.14
N VAL A 71 3.22 -17.77 -0.61
CA VAL A 71 2.55 -18.81 0.19
C VAL A 71 2.24 -20.05 -0.65
N ASP A 72 1.68 -19.88 -1.85
CA ASP A 72 1.34 -20.99 -2.75
C ASP A 72 2.57 -21.74 -3.30
N ALA A 73 3.76 -21.13 -3.24
CA ALA A 73 5.03 -21.71 -3.69
C ALA A 73 5.78 -22.50 -2.61
N GLN A 74 5.34 -22.45 -1.34
CA GLN A 74 5.84 -23.32 -0.27
C GLN A 74 5.00 -24.61 -0.21
N PRO A 75 5.61 -25.80 -0.38
CA PRO A 75 4.89 -27.09 -0.35
C PRO A 75 4.48 -27.54 1.06
#